data_AF-A0AAW6YQF2-F1
#
_entry.id   AF-A0AAW6YQF2-F1
#
_cell.length_a   1.000
_cell.length_b   1.000
_cell.length_c   1.000
_cell.angle_alpha   90.00
_cell.angle_beta   90.00
_cell.angle_gamma   90.00
#
_symmetry.space_group_name_H-M   'P 1'
#
loop_
_entity.id
_entity.type
_entity.pdbx_description
1 polymer ?
#
loop_
_entity_poly.entity_id
_entity_poly.type
_entity_poly.pdbx_seq_one_letter_code
_entity_poly.pdbx_strand_id
1 'polypeptide(L)' 'SDGESTSQRQAANEIEIYIDDLNHSYNEVADHFTITDDKSYTLSFETEPNKTARFKVVRDGKTILENRVKPGDD' A
#
# COMPACT_ATOMS: atom_id res chain seq x y z
N SER A 1 -40.39 -8.44 17.61
CA SER A 1 -39.85 -7.18 17.08
C SER A 1 -38.89 -6.71 18.15
N ASP A 2 -37.59 -6.60 17.91
CA ASP A 2 -37.02 -5.71 16.90
C ASP A 2 -35.73 -6.30 16.31
N GLY A 3 -35.59 -6.18 14.98
CA GLY A 3 -34.41 -6.61 14.27
C GLY A 3 -33.29 -5.59 14.48
N GLU A 4 -32.19 -6.06 15.07
CA GLU A 4 -30.92 -5.34 15.06
C GLU A 4 -30.34 -5.44 13.64
N SER A 5 -30.71 -4.49 12.80
CA SER A 5 -30.03 -4.24 11.53
C SER A 5 -28.66 -3.65 11.84
N THR A 6 -27.69 -4.50 12.16
CA THR A 6 -26.29 -4.11 12.13
C THR A 6 -25.91 -3.91 10.68
N SER A 7 -26.13 -2.70 10.15
CA SER A 7 -25.37 -2.23 8.99
C SER A 7 -23.90 -2.28 9.43
N GLN A 8 -23.18 -3.34 9.06
CA GLN A 8 -21.74 -3.42 9.20
C GLN A 8 -21.16 -2.23 8.44
N ARG A 9 -20.92 -1.12 9.13
CA ARG A 9 -20.03 -0.09 8.58
C ARG A 9 -18.70 -0.80 8.40
N GLN A 10 -18.26 -0.92 7.15
CA GLN A 10 -16.95 -1.43 6.83
C GLN A 10 -15.94 -0.67 7.70
N ALA A 11 -15.23 -1.37 8.58
CA ALA A 11 -14.26 -0.73 9.45
C ALA A 11 -13.21 -0.06 8.55
N ALA A 12 -12.92 1.21 8.85
CA ALA A 12 -11.86 1.95 8.19
C ALA A 12 -10.53 1.21 8.41
N ASN A 13 -9.78 0.96 7.34
CA ASN A 13 -8.47 0.32 7.40
C ASN A 13 -7.38 1.37 7.19
N GLU A 14 -6.32 1.31 8.00
CA GLU A 14 -5.10 2.09 7.83
C GLU A 14 -4.20 1.40 6.80
N ILE A 15 -3.74 2.16 5.81
CA ILE A 15 -2.83 1.70 4.77
C ILE A 15 -1.52 2.49 4.88
N GLU A 16 -0.42 1.77 4.95
CA GLU A 16 0.93 2.32 4.84
C GLU A 16 1.62 1.73 3.61
N ILE A 17 2.27 2.60 2.84
CA ILE A 17 3.06 2.24 1.66
C ILE A 17 4.53 2.45 2.00
N TYR A 18 5.35 1.43 1.78
CA TYR A 18 6.80 1.52 1.92
C TYR A 18 7.43 1.27 0.56
N ILE A 19 8.39 2.10 0.17
CA ILE A 19 9.08 2.04 -1.11
C ILE A 19 10.60 2.05 -0.87
N ASP A 20 11.32 1.21 -1.60
CA ASP A 20 12.77 1.22 -1.70
C ASP A 20 13.11 1.57 -3.15
N ASP A 21 13.47 2.83 -3.37
CA ASP A 21 13.81 3.38 -4.67
C ASP A 21 14.89 4.46 -4.51
N LEU A 22 15.12 5.32 -5.52
CA LEU A 22 16.15 6.36 -5.46
C LEU A 22 15.89 7.40 -4.35
N ASN A 23 14.62 7.69 -4.06
CA ASN A 23 14.22 8.79 -3.17
C ASN A 23 13.61 8.32 -1.84
N HIS A 24 13.32 7.03 -1.71
CA HIS A 24 12.67 6.44 -0.55
C HIS A 24 13.45 5.28 0.04
N SER A 25 13.25 5.04 1.34
CA SER A 25 13.85 3.94 2.08
C SER A 25 12.77 2.94 2.51
N TYR A 26 13.06 1.64 2.40
CA TYR A 26 12.13 0.58 2.78
C TYR A 26 11.72 0.55 4.26
N ASN A 27 12.45 1.28 5.10
CA ASN A 27 12.20 1.38 6.54
C ASN A 27 11.34 2.58 6.92
N GLU A 28 11.00 3.44 5.96
CA GLU A 28 10.20 4.64 6.17
C GLU A 28 8.89 4.54 5.40
N VAL A 29 7.81 5.08 5.98
CA VAL A 29 6.51 5.15 5.32
C VAL A 29 6.61 6.22 4.23
N ALA A 30 6.43 5.81 2.96
CA ALA A 30 6.43 6.69 1.81
C ALA A 30 5.08 7.39 1.63
N ASP A 31 3.96 6.70 1.91
CA ASP A 31 2.61 7.29 1.93
C ASP A 31 1.71 6.57 2.95
N HIS A 32 0.70 7.28 3.48
CA HIS A 32 -0.27 6.73 4.42
C HIS A 32 -1.69 7.27 4.15
N PHE A 33 -2.70 6.42 4.26
CA PHE A 33 -4.10 6.84 4.14
C PHE A 33 -5.07 5.80 4.72
N THR A 34 -6.33 6.17 4.84
CA THR A 34 -7.41 5.28 5.29
C THR A 34 -8.34 4.90 4.13
N ILE A 35 -8.85 3.67 4.12
CA ILE A 35 -9.90 3.23 3.18
C ILE A 35 -11.08 2.59 3.91
N THR A 36 -12.30 2.85 3.43
CA THR A 36 -13.53 2.12 3.84
C THR A 36 -13.96 1.10 2.80
N ASP A 37 -13.49 1.24 1.57
CA ASP A 37 -13.86 0.45 0.40
C ASP A 37 -12.62 0.17 -0.45
N ASP A 38 -12.74 -0.71 -1.44
CA ASP A 38 -11.64 -1.01 -2.35
C ASP A 38 -11.18 0.26 -3.09
N LYS A 39 -9.85 0.41 -3.19
CA LYS A 39 -9.21 1.58 -3.80
C LYS A 39 -8.10 1.11 -4.74
N SER A 40 -8.16 1.56 -5.99
CA SER A 40 -7.02 1.48 -6.90
C SER A 40 -5.99 2.54 -6.53
N TYR A 41 -4.73 2.16 -6.46
CA TYR A 41 -3.61 3.03 -6.11
C TYR A 41 -2.44 2.75 -7.05
N THR A 42 -1.85 3.78 -7.63
CA THR A 42 -0.71 3.67 -8.54
C THR A 42 0.58 4.00 -7.80
N LEU A 43 1.55 3.08 -7.82
CA LEU A 43 2.89 3.32 -7.30
C LEU A 43 3.79 3.79 -8.44
N SER A 44 4.58 4.83 -8.18
CA SER A 44 5.62 5.32 -9.08
C SER A 44 6.98 5.14 -8.41
N PHE A 45 7.96 4.73 -9.21
CA PHE A 45 9.30 4.42 -8.73
C PHE A 45 10.33 5.21 -9.53
N GLU A 46 11.30 5.81 -8.84
CA GLU A 46 12.48 6.37 -9.49
C GLU A 46 13.68 5.46 -9.20
N THR A 47 14.40 5.03 -10.24
CA THR A 47 15.53 4.11 -10.09
C THR A 47 16.72 4.56 -10.92
N GLU A 48 17.92 4.30 -10.41
CA GLU A 48 19.10 4.34 -11.27
C GLU A 48 19.02 3.23 -12.34
N PRO A 49 19.71 3.39 -13.48
CA PRO A 49 19.76 2.36 -14.51
C PRO A 49 20.14 0.99 -13.93
N ASN A 50 19.34 -0.03 -14.26
CA ASN A 50 19.49 -1.43 -13.82
C ASN A 50 19.30 -1.69 -12.32
N LYS A 51 18.79 -0.73 -11.54
CA LYS A 51 18.39 -0.98 -10.15
C LYS A 51 16.93 -1.41 -10.07
N THR A 52 16.66 -2.38 -9.21
CA THR A 52 15.31 -2.89 -8.93
C THR A 52 14.75 -2.14 -7.73
N ALA A 53 13.57 -1.55 -7.87
CA ALA A 53 12.81 -1.01 -6.75
C ALA A 53 12.05 -2.15 -6.03
N ARG A 54 11.58 -1.90 -4.81
CA ARG A 54 10.61 -2.77 -4.15
C ARG A 54 9.61 -1.96 -3.36
N PHE A 55 8.48 -2.57 -3.07
CA PHE A 55 7.47 -1.99 -2.22
C PHE A 55 6.81 -3.04 -1.33
N LYS A 56 6.21 -2.58 -0.23
CA LYS A 56 5.17 -3.31 0.49
C LYS A 56 4.00 -2.40 0.82
N VAL A 57 2.81 -3.00 0.83
CA VAL A 57 1.58 -2.42 1.30
C VAL A 57 1.21 -3.09 2.61
N VAL A 58 1.11 -2.30 3.66
CA VAL A 58 0.71 -2.75 5.00
C VAL A 58 -0.71 -2.24 5.24
N ARG A 59 -1.62 -3.14 5.64
CA ARG A 59 -2.97 -2.83 6.06
C ARG A 59 -3.13 -3.20 7.52
N ASP A 60 -3.46 -2.23 8.36
CA ASP A 60 -3.64 -2.40 9.80
C ASP A 60 -2.46 -3.15 10.45
N GLY A 61 -1.24 -2.76 10.09
CA GLY A 61 0.01 -3.36 10.58
C GLY A 61 0.39 -4.71 9.94
N LYS A 62 -0.40 -5.25 9.00
CA LYS A 62 -0.09 -6.50 8.29
C LYS A 62 0.28 -6.26 6.83
N THR A 63 1.43 -6.76 6.39
CA THR A 63 1.78 -6.78 4.96
C THR A 63 0.76 -7.61 4.17
N ILE A 64 0.09 -6.99 3.19
CA ILE A 64 -0.89 -7.63 2.31
C ILE A 64 -0.38 -7.79 0.87
N LEU A 65 0.64 -7.02 0.48
CA LEU A 65 1.30 -7.10 -0.82
C LEU A 65 2.76 -6.67 -0.65
N GLU A 66 3.69 -7.40 -1.28
CA GLU A 66 5.11 -7.05 -1.34
C GLU A 66 5.67 -7.56 -2.66
N ASN A 67 6.40 -6.72 -3.39
CA ASN A 67 7.01 -7.12 -4.65
C ASN A 67 8.24 -6.27 -5.03
N ARG A 68 8.97 -6.74 -6.04
CA ARG A 68 10.08 -6.05 -6.69
C ARG A 68 9.65 -5.58 -8.08
N VAL A 69 10.13 -4.41 -8.49
CA VAL A 69 9.83 -3.80 -9.80
C VAL A 69 11.15 -3.51 -10.50
N LYS A 70 11.32 -4.03 -11.72
CA LYS A 70 12.49 -3.71 -12.55
C LYS A 70 12.14 -2.56 -13.50
N PRO A 71 13.14 -1.75 -13.91
CA PRO A 71 12.93 -0.74 -14.94
C PRO A 71 12.43 -1.41 -16.22
N GLY A 72 11.26 -0.98 -16.72
CA GLY A 72 10.64 -1.51 -17.94
C GLY A 72 9.69 -2.71 -17.74
N ASP A 73 9.41 -3.11 -16.51
CA ASP A 73 8.25 -3.97 -16.21
C ASP A 73 6.99 -3.08 -16.23
N ASP A 74 6.23 -3.14 -17.34
CA ASP A 74 4.90 -2.49 -17.51
C ASP A 74 3.76 -3.33 -16.89
#